data_AF-A0A2S7PZK6-F1
#
_entry.id   AF-A0A2S7PZK6-F1
#
_cell.length_a   1.000
_cell.length_b   1.000
_cell.length_c   1.000
_cell.angle_alpha   90.00
_cell.angle_beta   90.00
_cell.angle_gamma   90.00
#
_symmetry.space_group_name_H-M   'P 1'
#
loop_
_entity.id
_entity.type
_entity.pdbx_description
1 polymer ?
#
loop_
_entity_poly.entity_id
_entity_poly.type
_entity_poly.pdbx_seq_one_letter_code
_entity_poly.pdbx_strand_id
1 'polypeptide(L)'
;MPCLRKITGAYRATPIREVEAEAAIPPISVYCDEKLRKFFERQKDTPARRVCQEQCLWIRKRRGSRRTKQKSPDIPTERANQAGMLKPEKQAWEAQWAKGVAKWYSVAAKSSILGKGRLKLHKGLSKAESAILIQSRTGRTSCVHFLNIRGVPGYESPVCTHCYTGAETVEHILLHCSAERARRQWRGGTTITELLDSPERAQQVAKWLIQSGRFEHFRLANQLQYE
;
A
#
# COMPACT_ATOMS: atom_id res chain seq x y z
N MET A 1 -11.77 -3.70 1.82
CA MET A 1 -10.72 -2.66 1.91
C MET A 1 -10.58 -2.01 3.29
N PRO A 2 -11.65 -1.73 4.06
CA PRO A 2 -11.53 -1.32 5.47
C PRO A 2 -10.80 -2.36 6.34
N CYS A 3 -10.98 -3.65 6.03
CA CYS A 3 -10.30 -4.77 6.67
C CYS A 3 -8.77 -4.70 6.56
N LEU A 4 -8.21 -4.41 5.38
CA LEU A 4 -6.76 -4.34 5.19
C LEU A 4 -6.12 -3.31 6.10
N ARG A 5 -6.71 -2.11 6.19
CA ARG A 5 -6.21 -1.05 7.09
C ARG A 5 -6.22 -1.46 8.55
N LYS A 6 -7.26 -2.16 9.00
CA LYS A 6 -7.36 -2.67 10.37
C LYS A 6 -6.29 -3.73 10.66
N ILE A 7 -6.03 -4.61 9.70
CA ILE A 7 -5.01 -5.67 9.84
C ILE A 7 -3.61 -5.05 9.87
N THR A 8 -3.33 -4.11 8.96
CA THR A 8 -2.01 -3.47 8.84
C THR A 8 -1.77 -2.34 9.86
N GLY A 9 -2.80 -1.90 10.58
CA GLY A 9 -2.70 -0.74 11.46
C GLY A 9 -2.50 0.58 10.70
N ALA A 10 -2.84 0.63 9.42
CA ALA A 10 -2.73 1.85 8.61
C ALA A 10 -3.88 2.82 8.92
N TYR A 11 -3.58 4.12 8.93
CA TYR A 11 -4.59 5.17 9.09
C TYR A 11 -5.64 5.10 7.98
N ARG A 12 -6.88 5.53 8.27
CA ARG A 12 -7.94 5.69 7.25
C ARG A 12 -7.49 6.62 6.11
N ALA A 13 -6.58 7.53 6.40
CA ALA A 13 -5.99 8.46 5.46
C ALA A 13 -5.05 7.82 4.43
N THR A 14 -4.44 6.66 4.70
CA THR A 14 -3.42 6.07 3.82
C THR A 14 -3.99 5.72 2.44
N PRO A 15 -3.34 6.01 1.31
CA PRO A 15 -3.87 5.58 0.01
C PRO A 15 -3.98 4.06 -0.06
N ILE A 16 -5.09 3.54 -0.63
CA ILE A 16 -5.35 2.10 -0.66
C ILE A 16 -4.24 1.31 -1.37
N ARG A 17 -3.75 1.86 -2.49
CA ARG A 17 -2.62 1.31 -3.26
C ARG A 17 -1.37 1.09 -2.40
N GLU A 18 -1.10 1.97 -1.44
CA GLU A 18 0.06 1.85 -0.57
C GLU A 18 -0.17 0.78 0.49
N VAL A 19 -1.38 0.66 1.03
CA VAL A 19 -1.75 -0.43 1.95
C VAL A 19 -1.66 -1.79 1.26
N GLU A 20 -2.15 -1.88 0.02
CA GLU A 20 -2.04 -3.06 -0.85
C GLU A 20 -0.56 -3.42 -1.10
N ALA A 21 0.26 -2.44 -1.46
CA ALA A 21 1.70 -2.62 -1.62
C ALA A 21 2.37 -3.13 -0.33
N GLU A 22 2.17 -2.45 0.81
CA GLU A 22 2.71 -2.82 2.13
C GLU A 22 2.30 -4.24 2.55
N ALA A 23 1.06 -4.63 2.30
CA ALA A 23 0.57 -5.98 2.60
C ALA A 23 1.01 -7.03 1.56
N ALA A 24 1.70 -6.63 0.49
CA ALA A 24 2.01 -7.48 -0.66
C ALA A 24 0.77 -8.14 -1.30
N ILE A 25 -0.37 -7.42 -1.31
CA ILE A 25 -1.64 -7.88 -1.88
C ILE A 25 -1.95 -7.03 -3.12
N PRO A 26 -2.14 -7.63 -4.30
CA PRO A 26 -2.49 -6.87 -5.50
C PRO A 26 -3.89 -6.24 -5.37
N PRO A 27 -4.17 -5.18 -6.14
CA PRO A 27 -5.52 -4.65 -6.28
C PRO A 27 -6.50 -5.74 -6.71
N ILE A 28 -7.73 -5.69 -6.19
CA ILE A 28 -8.76 -6.70 -6.49
C ILE A 28 -9.03 -6.86 -7.99
N SER A 29 -8.93 -5.77 -8.76
CA SER A 29 -9.08 -5.81 -10.22
C SER A 29 -8.00 -6.68 -10.86
N VAL A 30 -6.74 -6.51 -10.46
CA VAL A 30 -5.60 -7.29 -10.96
C VAL A 30 -5.75 -8.77 -10.62
N TYR A 31 -6.22 -9.08 -9.41
CA TYR A 31 -6.52 -10.45 -9.00
C TYR A 31 -7.66 -11.06 -9.82
N CYS A 32 -8.77 -10.33 -10.00
CA CYS A 32 -9.91 -10.78 -10.80
C CYS A 32 -9.51 -11.03 -12.26
N ASP A 33 -8.73 -10.12 -12.85
CA ASP A 33 -8.21 -10.25 -14.21
C ASP A 33 -7.37 -11.52 -14.37
N GLU A 34 -6.46 -11.79 -13.42
CA GLU A 34 -5.67 -13.02 -13.43
C GLU A 34 -6.55 -14.28 -13.33
N LYS A 35 -7.61 -14.25 -12.51
CA LYS A 35 -8.55 -15.37 -12.41
C LYS A 35 -9.35 -15.58 -13.69
N LEU A 36 -9.79 -14.49 -14.34
CA LEU A 36 -10.44 -14.54 -15.64
C LEU A 36 -9.51 -15.10 -16.72
N ARG A 37 -8.25 -14.63 -16.77
CA ARG A 37 -7.21 -15.13 -17.68
C ARG A 37 -7.04 -16.65 -17.55
N LYS A 38 -6.82 -17.15 -16.33
CA LYS A 38 -6.70 -18.58 -16.02
C LYS A 38 -7.97 -19.37 -16.33
N PHE A 39 -9.14 -18.77 -16.13
CA PHE A 39 -10.41 -19.40 -16.49
C PHE A 39 -10.51 -19.60 -18.01
N PHE A 40 -10.26 -18.54 -18.79
CA PHE A 40 -10.31 -18.63 -20.24
C PHE A 40 -9.30 -19.63 -20.79
N GLU A 41 -8.07 -19.65 -20.26
CA GLU A 41 -7.03 -20.62 -20.63
C GLU A 41 -7.47 -22.06 -20.40
N ARG A 42 -8.00 -22.38 -19.22
CA ARG A 42 -8.52 -23.73 -18.91
C ARG A 42 -9.66 -24.14 -19.84
N GLN A 43 -10.47 -23.18 -20.26
CA GLN A 43 -11.63 -23.48 -21.10
C GLN A 43 -11.25 -23.69 -22.57
N LYS A 44 -10.12 -23.15 -23.07
CA LYS A 44 -9.76 -23.12 -24.51
C LYS A 44 -9.98 -24.45 -25.24
N ASP A 45 -9.66 -25.56 -24.58
CA ASP A 45 -9.68 -26.88 -25.22
C ASP A 45 -10.87 -27.77 -24.81
N THR A 46 -11.86 -27.21 -24.10
CA THR A 46 -13.00 -27.99 -23.60
C THR A 46 -14.15 -28.11 -24.63
N PRO A 47 -14.81 -29.29 -24.75
CA PRO A 47 -16.00 -29.43 -25.60
C PRO A 47 -17.15 -28.51 -25.18
N ALA A 48 -17.33 -28.31 -23.86
CA ALA A 48 -18.34 -27.41 -23.31
C ALA A 48 -18.20 -25.98 -23.85
N ARG A 49 -16.96 -25.49 -23.97
CA ARG A 49 -16.70 -24.17 -24.57
C ARG A 49 -17.16 -24.08 -26.01
N ARG A 50 -16.92 -25.11 -26.83
CA ARG A 50 -17.35 -25.13 -28.24
C ARG A 50 -18.87 -25.00 -28.32
N VAL A 51 -19.59 -25.79 -27.51
CA VAL A 51 -21.05 -25.71 -27.40
C VAL A 51 -21.50 -24.31 -26.98
N CYS A 52 -20.92 -23.73 -25.93
CA CYS A 52 -21.26 -22.37 -25.51
C CYS A 52 -21.02 -21.32 -26.59
N GLN A 53 -19.93 -21.44 -27.37
CA GLN A 53 -19.61 -20.51 -28.46
C GLN A 53 -20.61 -20.64 -29.62
N GLU A 54 -20.94 -21.87 -30.01
CA GLU A 54 -21.94 -22.16 -31.05
C GLU A 54 -23.32 -21.61 -30.65
N GLN A 55 -23.75 -21.85 -29.41
CA GLN A 55 -25.02 -21.33 -28.89
C GLN A 55 -25.04 -19.80 -28.85
N CYS A 56 -23.95 -19.16 -28.39
CA CYS A 56 -23.82 -17.70 -28.41
C CYS A 56 -23.91 -17.13 -29.84
N LEU A 57 -23.25 -17.77 -30.80
CA LEU A 57 -23.29 -17.38 -32.22
C LEU A 57 -24.70 -17.53 -32.79
N TRP A 58 -25.39 -18.62 -32.46
CA TRP A 58 -26.76 -18.86 -32.89
C TRP A 58 -27.74 -17.83 -32.32
N ILE A 59 -27.66 -17.54 -31.01
CA ILE A 59 -28.47 -16.48 -30.37
C ILE A 59 -28.22 -15.13 -31.05
N ARG A 60 -26.95 -14.83 -31.35
CA ARG A 60 -26.56 -13.56 -31.96
C ARG A 60 -27.06 -13.41 -33.40
N LYS A 61 -27.07 -14.50 -34.19
CA LYS A 61 -27.66 -14.53 -35.54
C LYS A 61 -29.19 -14.37 -35.49
N ARG A 62 -29.84 -14.96 -34.48
CA ARG A 62 -31.32 -14.93 -34.32
C ARG A 62 -31.84 -13.60 -33.79
N ARG A 63 -31.10 -12.96 -32.89
CA ARG A 63 -31.35 -11.58 -32.44
C ARG A 63 -30.78 -10.58 -33.45
N GLY A 64 -31.38 -10.51 -34.64
CA GLY A 64 -31.08 -9.46 -35.61
C GLY A 64 -31.19 -8.08 -34.96
N SER A 65 -30.07 -7.36 -34.91
CA SER A 65 -29.90 -5.90 -34.73
C SER A 65 -30.86 -5.11 -33.80
N ARG A 66 -31.46 -5.68 -32.75
CA ARG A 66 -32.06 -4.87 -31.68
C ARG A 66 -31.00 -4.51 -30.65
N ARG A 67 -30.18 -3.51 -30.99
CA ARG A 67 -29.19 -2.91 -30.10
C ARG A 67 -29.91 -2.01 -29.08
N THR A 68 -30.50 -2.60 -28.06
CA THR A 68 -30.78 -1.84 -26.84
C THR A 68 -29.42 -1.59 -26.18
N LYS A 69 -28.96 -0.33 -26.13
CA LYS A 69 -27.76 0.09 -25.39
C LYS A 69 -28.01 -0.07 -23.89
N GLN A 70 -28.18 -1.29 -23.40
CA GLN A 70 -27.93 -1.55 -21.99
C GLN A 70 -26.41 -1.54 -21.82
N LYS A 71 -25.90 -0.59 -21.04
CA LYS A 71 -24.53 -0.61 -20.55
C LYS A 71 -24.38 -1.86 -19.68
N SER A 72 -23.99 -2.97 -20.30
CA SER A 72 -23.47 -4.11 -19.54
C SER A 72 -22.26 -3.62 -18.75
N PRO A 73 -22.03 -4.16 -17.53
CA PRO A 73 -20.79 -3.90 -16.81
C PRO A 73 -19.60 -4.23 -17.72
N ASP A 74 -18.57 -3.41 -17.66
CA ASP A 74 -17.34 -3.54 -18.46
C ASP A 74 -16.51 -4.72 -17.93
N ILE A 75 -17.02 -5.93 -18.13
CA ILE A 75 -16.36 -7.17 -17.75
C ILE A 75 -15.35 -7.48 -18.86
N PRO A 76 -14.05 -7.63 -18.53
CA PRO A 76 -13.03 -7.98 -19.51
C PRO A 76 -13.45 -9.20 -20.33
N THR A 77 -13.50 -9.02 -21.64
CA THR A 77 -13.96 -10.09 -22.55
C THR A 77 -12.84 -11.07 -22.87
N GLU A 78 -13.21 -12.25 -23.33
CA GLU A 78 -12.25 -13.22 -23.87
C GLU A 78 -11.39 -12.63 -25.00
N ARG A 79 -11.95 -11.72 -25.81
CA ARG A 79 -11.20 -11.00 -26.84
C ARG A 79 -10.12 -10.11 -26.23
N ALA A 80 -10.41 -9.46 -25.12
CA ALA A 80 -9.41 -8.70 -24.36
C ALA A 80 -8.30 -9.63 -23.84
N ASN A 81 -8.65 -10.86 -23.42
CA ASN A 81 -7.66 -11.87 -23.04
C ASN A 81 -6.76 -12.27 -24.21
N GLN A 82 -7.37 -12.62 -25.35
CA GLN A 82 -6.65 -13.03 -26.57
C GLN A 82 -5.80 -11.90 -27.15
N ALA A 83 -6.24 -10.65 -27.02
CA ALA A 83 -5.49 -9.46 -27.39
C ALA A 83 -4.37 -9.11 -26.39
N GLY A 84 -4.14 -9.93 -25.36
CA GLY A 84 -3.08 -9.71 -24.35
C GLY A 84 -3.35 -8.53 -23.41
N MET A 85 -4.60 -8.07 -23.31
CA MET A 85 -4.97 -6.98 -22.39
C MET A 85 -4.99 -7.46 -20.94
N LEU A 86 -5.37 -8.73 -20.69
CA LEU A 86 -5.22 -9.36 -19.38
C LEU A 86 -3.79 -9.88 -19.23
N LYS A 87 -3.01 -9.19 -18.39
CA LYS A 87 -1.62 -9.54 -18.10
C LYS A 87 -1.52 -10.43 -16.87
N PRO A 88 -0.44 -11.21 -16.71
CA PRO A 88 -0.14 -11.87 -15.46
C PRO A 88 -0.19 -10.90 -14.29
N GLU A 89 -0.75 -11.34 -13.16
CA GLU A 89 -0.97 -10.55 -11.93
C GLU A 89 0.23 -9.64 -11.58
N LYS A 90 1.43 -10.20 -11.55
CA LYS A 90 2.67 -9.47 -11.22
C LYS A 90 2.92 -8.31 -12.19
N GLN A 91 2.85 -8.56 -13.50
CA GLN A 91 3.10 -7.55 -14.53
C GLN A 91 2.02 -6.47 -14.56
N ALA A 92 0.75 -6.87 -14.40
CA ALA A 92 -0.37 -5.95 -14.31
C ALA A 92 -0.21 -5.02 -13.09
N TRP A 93 0.17 -5.58 -11.94
CA TRP A 93 0.36 -4.82 -10.72
C TRP A 93 1.55 -3.87 -10.83
N GLU A 94 2.70 -4.33 -11.32
CA GLU A 94 3.88 -3.48 -11.55
C GLU A 94 3.56 -2.32 -12.51
N ALA A 95 2.83 -2.58 -13.60
CA ALA A 95 2.41 -1.56 -14.55
C ALA A 95 1.43 -0.55 -13.94
N GLN A 96 0.48 -1.00 -13.10
CA GLN A 96 -0.44 -0.11 -12.39
C GLN A 96 0.29 0.71 -11.32
N TRP A 97 1.25 0.11 -10.62
CA TRP A 97 2.07 0.77 -9.61
C TRP A 97 2.94 1.88 -10.23
N ALA A 98 3.60 1.60 -11.36
CA ALA A 98 4.44 2.56 -12.07
C ALA A 98 3.67 3.80 -12.56
N LYS A 99 2.37 3.66 -12.88
CA LYS A 99 1.50 4.79 -13.25
C LYS A 99 1.07 5.64 -12.04
N GLY A 100 1.16 5.09 -10.83
CA GLY A 100 0.66 5.74 -9.62
C GLY A 100 1.66 6.72 -9.03
N VAL A 101 1.42 8.02 -9.15
CA VAL A 101 2.17 9.05 -8.40
C VAL A 101 1.49 9.29 -7.06
N ALA A 102 2.26 9.27 -5.96
CA ALA A 102 1.73 9.69 -4.67
C ALA A 102 1.53 11.20 -4.66
N LYS A 103 0.34 11.65 -4.24
CA LYS A 103 0.02 13.08 -4.08
C LYS A 103 0.65 13.70 -2.81
N TRP A 104 1.39 12.91 -2.05
CA TRP A 104 1.91 13.22 -0.73
C TRP A 104 3.28 12.57 -0.59
N TYR A 105 4.12 13.10 0.29
CA TYR A 105 5.42 12.53 0.61
C TYR A 105 5.28 11.11 1.21
N SER A 106 5.64 10.09 0.43
CA SER A 106 5.57 8.69 0.83
C SER A 106 6.80 7.95 0.33
N VAL A 107 7.56 7.36 1.26
CA VAL A 107 8.66 6.43 0.95
C VAL A 107 8.10 5.15 0.35
N ALA A 108 6.97 4.66 0.90
CA ALA A 108 6.27 3.48 0.40
C ALA A 108 5.92 3.59 -1.08
N ALA A 109 5.53 4.77 -1.55
CA ALA A 109 5.15 5.02 -2.93
C ALA A 109 6.35 5.17 -3.88
N LYS A 110 7.51 5.64 -3.37
CA LYS A 110 8.76 5.79 -4.12
C LYS A 110 9.60 4.52 -4.16
N SER A 111 9.31 3.57 -3.26
CA SER A 111 10.05 2.32 -3.15
C SER A 111 9.99 1.51 -4.45
N SER A 112 11.16 1.03 -4.88
CA SER A 112 11.30 0.06 -5.98
C SER A 112 10.85 -1.35 -5.58
N ILE A 113 10.66 -1.60 -4.27
CA ILE A 113 10.26 -2.90 -3.74
C ILE A 113 8.74 -3.05 -3.81
N LEU A 114 8.27 -4.00 -4.61
CA LEU A 114 6.86 -4.38 -4.74
C LEU A 114 6.65 -5.87 -4.42
N GLY A 115 5.40 -6.23 -4.09
CA GLY A 115 4.98 -7.61 -3.88
C GLY A 115 5.67 -8.25 -2.68
N LYS A 116 5.94 -9.56 -2.76
CA LYS A 116 6.47 -10.35 -1.64
C LYS A 116 7.81 -9.83 -1.10
N GLY A 117 8.59 -9.10 -1.89
CA GLY A 117 9.81 -8.46 -1.42
C GLY A 117 9.55 -7.48 -0.27
N ARG A 118 8.38 -6.82 -0.26
CA ARG A 118 8.03 -5.85 0.77
C ARG A 118 7.72 -6.49 2.12
N LEU A 119 7.26 -7.75 2.14
CA LEU A 119 7.03 -8.49 3.38
C LEU A 119 8.32 -8.72 4.18
N LYS A 120 9.49 -8.66 3.54
CA LYS A 120 10.78 -8.79 4.23
C LYS A 120 11.00 -7.67 5.24
N LEU A 121 10.44 -6.48 5.01
CA LEU A 121 10.52 -5.33 5.93
C LEU A 121 9.80 -5.60 7.26
N HIS A 122 8.77 -6.44 7.22
CA HIS A 122 7.90 -6.74 8.36
C HIS A 122 8.25 -8.06 9.05
N LYS A 123 9.24 -8.80 8.54
CA LYS A 123 9.63 -10.10 9.08
C LYS A 123 10.18 -9.92 10.49
N GLY A 124 9.63 -10.67 11.46
CA GLY A 124 10.09 -10.63 12.85
C GLY A 124 9.64 -9.40 13.64
N LEU A 125 8.82 -8.54 13.03
CA LEU A 125 8.21 -7.41 13.74
C LEU A 125 6.94 -7.83 14.46
N SER A 126 6.73 -7.24 15.64
CA SER A 126 5.45 -7.25 16.34
C SER A 126 4.41 -6.49 15.54
N LYS A 127 3.12 -6.68 15.89
CA LYS A 127 2.04 -5.95 15.22
C LYS A 127 2.17 -4.44 15.35
N ALA A 128 2.63 -3.95 16.51
CA ALA A 128 2.86 -2.53 16.73
C ALA A 128 4.02 -2.00 15.89
N GLU A 129 5.14 -2.74 15.85
CA GLU A 129 6.33 -2.40 15.07
C GLU A 129 6.01 -2.37 13.55
N SER A 130 5.27 -3.36 13.03
CA SER A 130 4.81 -3.34 11.63
C SER A 130 3.88 -2.16 11.34
N ALA A 131 2.96 -1.86 12.27
CA ALA A 131 2.01 -0.77 12.08
C ALA A 131 2.70 0.60 12.04
N ILE A 132 3.63 0.88 12.97
CA ILE A 132 4.37 2.15 12.97
C ILE A 132 5.25 2.27 11.73
N LEU A 133 5.83 1.15 11.25
CA LEU A 133 6.62 1.14 10.02
C LEU A 133 5.75 1.48 8.80
N ILE A 134 4.56 0.88 8.65
CA ILE A 134 3.63 1.20 7.57
C ILE A 134 3.21 2.68 7.62
N GLN A 135 2.85 3.18 8.80
CA GLN A 135 2.47 4.58 8.99
C GLN A 135 3.62 5.51 8.58
N SER A 136 4.84 5.19 9.01
CA SER A 136 6.06 5.95 8.73
C SER A 136 6.40 5.97 7.25
N ARG A 137 6.37 4.81 6.59
CA ARG A 137 6.66 4.67 5.15
C ARG A 137 5.65 5.41 4.29
N THR A 138 4.38 5.39 4.67
CA THR A 138 3.30 6.07 3.93
C THR A 138 3.19 7.56 4.26
N GLY A 139 3.91 8.03 5.28
CA GLY A 139 3.83 9.41 5.78
C GLY A 139 2.47 9.74 6.39
N ARG A 140 1.69 8.73 6.80
CA ARG A 140 0.36 8.87 7.40
C ARG A 140 0.41 8.35 8.84
N THR A 141 0.86 9.24 9.71
CA THR A 141 1.22 8.96 11.11
C THR A 141 0.43 9.84 12.06
N SER A 142 0.73 9.79 13.37
CA SER A 142 0.25 10.75 14.36
C SER A 142 1.22 11.93 14.59
N CYS A 143 2.18 12.19 13.69
CA CYS A 143 3.09 13.31 13.86
C CYS A 143 2.35 14.65 13.75
N VAL A 144 2.82 15.68 14.45
CA VAL A 144 2.17 17.00 14.51
C VAL A 144 1.90 17.57 13.12
N HIS A 145 2.85 17.47 12.17
CA HIS A 145 2.63 17.96 10.80
C HIS A 145 1.44 17.31 10.11
N PHE A 146 1.27 15.99 10.26
CA PHE A 146 0.16 15.29 9.64
C PHE A 146 -1.18 15.66 10.29
N LEU A 147 -1.22 15.75 11.62
CA LEU A 147 -2.42 16.12 12.38
C LEU A 147 -2.85 17.55 12.04
N ASN A 148 -1.90 18.47 11.91
CA ASN A 148 -2.12 19.85 11.48
C ASN A 148 -2.75 19.94 10.09
N ILE A 149 -2.17 19.27 9.09
CA ILE A 149 -2.72 19.24 7.72
C ILE A 149 -4.11 18.59 7.66
N ARG A 150 -4.43 17.73 8.64
CA ARG A 150 -5.76 17.13 8.77
C ARG A 150 -6.76 18.00 9.55
N GLY A 151 -6.35 19.13 10.10
CA GLY A 151 -7.22 20.03 10.86
C GLY A 151 -7.71 19.41 12.17
N VAL A 152 -6.87 18.59 12.82
CA VAL A 152 -7.21 18.01 14.13
C VAL A 152 -7.12 19.11 15.19
N PRO A 153 -8.16 19.32 16.02
CA PRO A 153 -8.10 20.30 17.11
C PRO A 153 -6.92 20.06 18.06
N GLY A 154 -6.24 21.12 18.50
CA GLY A 154 -5.03 21.04 19.33
C GLY A 154 -3.72 20.88 18.54
N TYR A 155 -3.79 20.89 17.20
CA TYR A 155 -2.63 20.83 16.30
C TYR A 155 -2.68 21.96 15.27
N GLU A 156 -2.71 23.20 15.72
CA GLU A 156 -2.83 24.41 14.89
C GLU A 156 -1.53 24.75 14.14
N SER A 157 -0.40 24.25 14.63
CA SER A 157 0.92 24.42 14.02
C SER A 157 1.52 23.07 13.62
N PRO A 158 2.18 22.97 12.45
CA PRO A 158 2.90 21.75 12.05
C PRO A 158 4.26 21.61 12.75
N VAL A 159 4.70 22.61 13.52
CA VAL A 159 6.06 22.69 14.08
C VAL A 159 6.29 21.64 15.17
N CYS A 160 7.49 21.06 15.20
CA CYS A 160 7.87 20.11 16.26
C CYS A 160 7.86 20.76 17.65
N THR A 161 7.12 20.17 18.57
CA THR A 161 6.98 20.66 19.95
C THR A 161 8.21 20.40 20.82
N HIS A 162 9.12 19.53 20.38
CA HIS A 162 10.31 19.16 21.17
C HIS A 162 11.55 19.98 20.83
N CYS A 163 11.70 20.40 19.57
CA CYS A 163 12.86 21.16 19.14
C CYS A 163 12.51 22.51 18.51
N TYR A 164 11.23 22.78 18.24
CA TYR A 164 10.72 24.01 17.67
C TYR A 164 11.32 24.38 16.30
N THR A 165 11.94 23.42 15.61
CA THR A 165 12.60 23.64 14.32
C THR A 165 11.93 22.85 13.20
N GLY A 166 11.17 23.55 12.37
CA GLY A 166 10.52 22.97 11.19
C GLY A 166 9.32 22.06 11.52
N ALA A 167 8.72 21.52 10.46
CA ALA A 167 7.54 20.68 10.57
C ALA A 167 7.88 19.28 11.12
N GLU A 168 7.10 18.78 12.08
CA GLU A 168 7.31 17.47 12.66
C GLU A 168 6.79 16.36 11.74
N THR A 169 7.69 15.84 10.91
CA THR A 169 7.49 14.61 10.13
C THR A 169 8.31 13.46 10.73
N VAL A 170 8.05 12.22 10.28
CA VAL A 170 8.93 11.09 10.64
C VAL A 170 10.37 11.34 10.21
N GLU A 171 10.56 11.92 9.02
CA GLU A 171 11.89 12.31 8.54
C GLU A 171 12.55 13.33 9.47
N HIS A 172 11.80 14.33 9.92
CA HIS A 172 12.28 15.28 10.91
C HIS A 172 12.71 14.57 12.21
N ILE A 173 11.85 13.72 12.78
CA ILE A 173 12.15 12.98 14.02
C ILE A 173 13.42 12.14 13.83
N LEU A 174 13.50 11.38 12.74
CA LEU A 174 14.59 10.45 12.50
C LEU A 174 15.91 11.13 12.11
N LEU A 175 15.89 12.25 11.38
CA LEU A 175 17.11 12.81 10.78
C LEU A 175 17.48 14.21 11.29
N HIS A 176 16.51 15.04 11.70
CA HIS A 176 16.74 16.49 11.85
C HIS A 176 16.49 17.03 13.27
N CYS A 177 15.50 16.51 14.00
CA CYS A 177 15.13 16.94 15.34
C CYS A 177 16.34 16.98 16.30
N SER A 178 16.67 18.14 16.86
CA SER A 178 17.79 18.28 17.79
C SER A 178 17.55 17.55 19.12
N ALA A 179 16.30 17.46 19.56
CA ALA A 179 15.91 16.77 20.79
C ALA A 179 16.18 15.25 20.74
N GLU A 180 16.15 14.63 19.56
CA GLU A 180 16.44 13.19 19.40
C GLU A 180 17.90 12.91 19.07
N ARG A 181 18.74 13.94 18.90
CA ARG A 181 20.10 13.80 18.36
C ARG A 181 20.94 12.79 19.15
N ALA A 182 20.87 12.85 20.48
CA ALA A 182 21.63 11.95 21.36
C ALA A 182 21.06 10.52 21.40
N ARG A 183 19.80 10.31 21.01
CA ARG A 183 19.11 9.01 21.05
C ARG A 183 19.18 8.25 19.74
N ARG A 184 19.54 8.90 18.63
CA ARG A 184 19.63 8.27 17.30
C ARG A 184 20.74 7.22 17.25
N GLN A 185 20.44 6.09 16.62
CA GLN A 185 21.36 4.97 16.50
C GLN A 185 22.02 4.87 15.10
N TRP A 186 21.64 5.74 14.16
CA TRP A 186 22.21 5.78 12.80
C TRP A 186 23.11 6.99 12.59
N ARG A 187 24.04 6.88 11.64
CA ARG A 187 25.03 7.92 11.34
C ARG A 187 24.40 9.12 10.61
N GLY A 188 25.02 10.29 10.77
CA GLY A 188 24.71 11.46 9.95
C GLY A 188 24.94 11.19 8.46
N GLY A 189 24.12 11.80 7.59
CA GLY A 189 24.13 11.56 6.14
C GLY A 189 23.25 10.40 5.67
N THR A 190 22.65 9.63 6.59
CA THR A 190 21.69 8.58 6.23
C THR A 190 20.41 9.18 5.64
N THR A 191 19.90 8.60 4.56
CA THR A 191 18.61 9.00 3.97
C THR A 191 17.43 8.28 4.62
N ILE A 192 16.26 8.93 4.60
CA ILE A 192 15.01 8.34 5.09
C ILE A 192 14.61 7.07 4.36
N THR A 193 14.92 6.97 3.06
CA THR A 193 14.70 5.76 2.26
C THR A 193 15.57 4.63 2.78
N GLU A 194 16.87 4.86 3.03
CA GLU A 194 17.72 3.81 3.60
C GLU A 194 17.22 3.32 4.97
N LEU A 195 16.69 4.21 5.80
CA LEU A 195 16.15 3.84 7.11
C LEU A 195 14.88 2.97 7.01
N LEU A 196 14.00 3.28 6.05
CA LEU A 196 12.67 2.67 6.00
C LEU A 196 12.54 1.55 4.96
N ASP A 197 13.36 1.50 3.91
CA ASP A 197 13.34 0.49 2.81
C ASP A 197 14.39 -0.63 2.97
N SER A 198 15.29 -0.59 3.97
CA SER A 198 16.16 -1.72 4.33
C SER A 198 15.50 -2.57 5.42
N PRO A 199 15.41 -3.91 5.28
CA PRO A 199 14.82 -4.77 6.32
C PRO A 199 15.46 -4.58 7.70
N GLU A 200 16.78 -4.57 7.77
CA GLU A 200 17.53 -4.46 9.03
C GLU A 200 17.30 -3.09 9.69
N ARG A 201 17.41 -2.01 8.90
CA ARG A 201 17.21 -0.65 9.40
C ARG A 201 15.76 -0.36 9.74
N ALA A 202 14.82 -0.84 8.93
CA ALA A 202 13.38 -0.66 9.15
C ALA A 202 12.95 -1.30 10.48
N GLN A 203 13.50 -2.46 10.82
CA GLN A 203 13.26 -3.08 12.12
C GLN A 203 13.78 -2.20 13.26
N GLN A 204 15.05 -1.78 13.18
CA GLN A 204 15.64 -0.90 14.20
C GLN A 204 14.84 0.39 14.38
N VAL A 205 14.43 1.02 13.28
CA VAL A 205 13.66 2.26 13.26
C VAL A 205 12.27 2.07 13.84
N ALA A 206 11.58 0.97 13.53
CA ALA A 206 10.26 0.69 14.09
C ALA A 206 10.29 0.58 15.62
N LYS A 207 11.26 -0.15 16.17
CA LYS A 207 11.47 -0.26 17.62
C LYS A 207 11.78 1.09 18.24
N TRP A 208 12.74 1.79 17.65
CA TRP A 208 13.18 3.10 18.14
C TRP A 208 12.04 4.13 18.15
N LEU A 209 11.18 4.14 17.12
CA LEU A 209 10.04 5.05 17.06
C LEU A 209 9.00 4.77 18.14
N ILE A 210 8.77 3.50 18.50
CA ILE A 210 7.88 3.16 19.63
C ILE A 210 8.51 3.64 20.95
N GLN A 211 9.78 3.30 21.17
CA GLN A 211 10.54 3.73 22.35
C GLN A 211 10.76 5.23 22.44
N SER A 212 10.60 5.96 21.33
CA SER A 212 10.72 7.41 21.33
C SER A 212 9.66 8.08 22.21
N GLY A 213 8.52 7.43 22.44
CA GLY A 213 7.37 7.99 23.17
C GLY A 213 6.59 9.04 22.38
N ARG A 214 6.98 9.35 21.13
CA ARG A 214 6.33 10.41 20.33
C ARG A 214 4.96 10.03 19.74
N PHE A 215 4.66 8.73 19.70
CA PHE A 215 3.45 8.20 19.08
C PHE A 215 2.55 7.64 20.18
N GLU A 216 1.71 8.50 20.76
CA GLU A 216 0.90 8.18 21.95
C GLU A 216 0.05 6.90 21.79
N HIS A 217 -0.50 6.64 20.59
CA HIS A 217 -1.28 5.43 20.34
C HIS A 217 -0.47 4.13 20.38
N PHE A 218 0.86 4.20 20.45
CA PHE A 218 1.75 3.07 20.69
C PHE A 218 2.27 3.00 22.14
N ARG A 219 1.82 3.86 23.06
CA ARG A 219 2.25 3.87 24.46
C ARG A 219 2.09 2.51 25.14
N LEU A 220 0.93 1.87 25.00
CA LEU A 220 0.70 0.53 25.57
C LEU A 220 1.65 -0.52 24.97
N ALA A 221 1.95 -0.42 23.67
CA ALA A 221 2.89 -1.34 23.04
C ALA A 221 4.32 -1.13 23.58
N ASN A 222 4.71 0.13 23.83
CA ASN A 222 5.98 0.45 24.46
C ASN A 222 6.11 -0.21 25.85
N GLN A 223 5.08 -0.04 26.67
CA GLN A 223 5.01 -0.59 28.03
C GLN A 223 5.08 -2.12 28.08
N LEU A 224 4.47 -2.80 27.12
CA LEU A 224 4.42 -4.27 27.11
C LEU A 224 5.65 -4.92 26.48
N GLN A 225 6.43 -4.19 25.68
CA GLN A 225 7.51 -4.76 24.87
C GLN A 225 8.91 -4.30 25.31
N TYR A 226 9.03 -3.13 25.94
CA TYR A 226 10.33 -2.51 26.19
C TYR A 226 10.50 -1.90 27.60
N GLU A 227 9.43 -1.80 28.38
CA GLU A 227 9.46 -1.44 29.82
C GLU A 227 9.29 -2.71 30.66
#